data_AF-A0A7V2XGG4-F1
#
_entry.id   AF-A0A7V2XGG4-F1
#
_cell.length_a   1.000
_cell.length_b   1.000
_cell.length_c   1.000
_cell.angle_alpha   90.00
_cell.angle_beta   90.00
_cell.angle_gamma   90.00
#
_symmetry.space_group_name_H-M   'P 1'
#
loop_
_entity.id
_entity.type
_entity.pdbx_description
1 polymer ?
#
loop_
_entity_poly.entity_id
_entity_poly.type
_entity_poly.pdbx_seq_one_letter_code
_entity_poly.pdbx_strand_id
1 'polypeptide(L)'
;MPAVQSQLVVALTLLSRLAAAGEGAASQAALTQYGITWAFAEKARVGRYVTGDWWVVGPVVVKGVTPAPSEGRNGSVVNPPAGKRQGYDDRIAGYDASLRAAFPLTLKPGQSLVTTASVEKVGEKTPDTVPGQYCRGPLRTAAVLTCVAEPPAADAFRPPYVGDKKPSFAANQLRRDLLPRLQPVGKLPDLKLYERYLERIWLDHLYEWPNRMMHPLENMPDYGREITNIVSTVSLMLLLDDPARERETLLLRFVQLGIDYYGVTQSDADLWRANGGHNSGRKMPIIFAGVLLGHEGMRRVKASFAEDQQTYYGDGYRGQKALWTIDTTEARRHEHLPPERWAGPPFKGDNDGWKSEGYRLLNGPTWVGQALAARLLGVKADWGHDAFFDYVDRWVAEAAAGTVDKKTMKPTGYQPFPGGPGGFIEAMWRAYRPKADEIGTRVEARSKD
;
A
#
# COMPACT_ATOMS: atom_id res chain seq x y z
N MET A 1 54.23 31.48 27.24
CA MET A 1 53.19 32.49 27.53
C MET A 1 52.42 32.76 26.24
N PRO A 2 51.09 32.93 26.30
CA PRO A 2 50.05 31.95 25.98
C PRO A 2 49.50 32.14 24.53
N ALA A 3 48.74 31.22 23.92
CA ALA A 3 47.33 31.02 24.22
C ALA A 3 46.81 29.65 23.76
N VAL A 4 46.00 29.09 24.66
CA VAL A 4 45.18 27.89 24.56
C VAL A 4 43.87 28.25 23.85
N GLN A 5 43.44 27.44 22.89
CA GLN A 5 42.02 27.31 22.58
C GLN A 5 41.65 25.84 22.38
N SER A 6 40.88 25.36 23.35
CA SER A 6 40.22 24.06 23.42
C SER A 6 39.15 23.94 22.33
N GLN A 7 39.11 22.81 21.63
CA GLN A 7 37.87 22.30 21.04
C GLN A 7 37.69 20.85 21.49
N LEU A 8 36.70 20.68 22.37
CA LEU A 8 36.21 19.43 22.88
C LEU A 8 35.34 18.80 21.79
N VAL A 9 35.85 17.81 21.06
CA VAL A 9 35.03 16.99 20.15
C VAL A 9 34.36 15.91 20.98
N VAL A 10 33.08 16.11 21.30
CA VAL A 10 32.22 15.06 21.86
C VAL A 10 31.85 14.11 20.72
N ALA A 11 32.53 12.97 20.65
CA ALA A 11 32.17 11.88 19.76
C ALA A 11 30.94 11.14 20.29
N LEU A 12 29.75 11.50 19.80
CA LEU A 12 28.54 10.70 19.97
C LEU A 12 28.67 9.45 19.07
N THR A 13 29.08 8.33 19.65
CA THR A 13 29.10 7.03 18.96
C THR A 13 27.68 6.45 18.95
N LEU A 14 26.93 6.72 17.88
CA LEU A 14 25.74 5.94 17.51
C LEU A 14 26.20 4.56 17.01
N LEU A 15 26.32 3.62 17.94
CA LEU A 15 26.44 2.20 17.62
C LEU A 15 25.05 1.65 17.27
N SER A 16 24.61 1.85 16.04
CA SER A 16 23.55 1.05 15.44
C SER A 16 24.12 -0.33 15.10
N ARG A 17 24.20 -1.22 16.10
CA ARG A 17 24.38 -2.65 15.84
C ARG A 17 23.12 -3.15 15.13
N LEU A 18 23.26 -3.48 13.84
CA LEU A 18 22.39 -4.43 13.17
C LEU A 18 22.45 -5.73 13.98
N ALA A 19 21.51 -5.92 14.91
CA ALA A 19 21.34 -7.19 15.57
C ALA A 19 20.92 -8.19 14.49
N ALA A 20 21.77 -9.20 14.28
CA ALA A 20 21.43 -10.34 13.46
C ALA A 20 20.13 -10.97 13.99
N ALA A 21 19.19 -11.26 13.09
CA ALA A 21 17.98 -12.00 13.41
C ALA A 21 18.39 -13.42 13.87
N GLY A 22 18.47 -13.63 15.19
CA GLY A 22 18.80 -14.94 15.77
C GLY A 22 19.56 -14.94 17.09
N GLU A 23 20.20 -13.83 17.52
CA GLU A 23 20.82 -13.78 18.85
C GLU A 23 19.77 -13.52 19.94
N GLY A 24 19.87 -14.25 21.06
CA GLY A 24 18.86 -14.36 22.11
C GLY A 24 18.13 -13.06 22.43
N ALA A 25 16.82 -13.06 22.21
CA ALA A 25 15.94 -11.90 22.42
C ALA A 25 16.23 -11.20 23.75
N ALA A 26 16.78 -9.99 23.64
CA ALA A 26 17.18 -9.18 24.78
C ALA A 26 15.95 -8.72 25.56
N SER A 27 16.06 -8.65 26.88
CA SER A 27 15.02 -8.04 27.71
C SER A 27 15.21 -6.53 27.77
N GLN A 28 14.21 -5.76 27.34
CA GLN A 28 14.26 -4.29 27.22
C GLN A 28 13.14 -3.63 28.01
N ALA A 29 13.42 -2.46 28.60
CA ALA A 29 12.43 -1.67 29.34
C ALA A 29 11.58 -0.77 28.43
N ALA A 30 12.05 -0.48 27.22
CA ALA A 30 11.35 0.30 26.23
C ALA A 30 11.82 -0.06 24.82
N LEU A 31 10.98 0.21 23.82
CA LEU A 31 11.31 0.06 22.39
C LEU A 31 11.01 1.35 21.66
N THR A 32 11.89 1.73 20.73
CA THR A 32 11.68 2.88 19.87
C THR A 32 11.67 2.48 18.40
N GLN A 33 10.71 3.00 17.64
CA GLN A 33 10.62 2.85 16.20
C GLN A 33 10.00 4.11 15.59
N TYR A 34 10.67 4.71 14.61
CA TYR A 34 10.17 5.89 13.87
C TYR A 34 9.74 7.08 14.75
N GLY A 35 10.43 7.31 15.87
CA GLY A 35 10.11 8.37 16.82
C GLY A 35 8.89 8.07 17.71
N ILE A 36 8.40 6.84 17.71
CA ILE A 36 7.45 6.31 18.69
C ILE A 36 8.22 5.44 19.69
N THR A 37 7.99 5.63 20.99
CA THR A 37 8.57 4.79 22.04
C THR A 37 7.46 4.15 22.87
N TRP A 38 7.51 2.83 23.06
CA TRP A 38 6.69 2.11 24.03
C TRP A 38 7.52 1.81 25.27
N ALA A 39 7.08 2.26 26.44
CA ALA A 39 7.71 1.95 27.72
C ALA A 39 6.96 0.82 28.41
N PHE A 40 7.67 -0.19 28.90
CA PHE A 40 7.10 -1.30 29.65
C PHE A 40 7.20 -1.06 31.16
N ALA A 41 6.27 -1.61 31.93
CA ALA A 41 6.32 -1.56 33.39
C ALA A 41 7.51 -2.37 33.94
N GLU A 42 7.86 -3.46 33.26
CA GLU A 42 9.00 -4.34 33.55
C GLU A 42 9.74 -4.64 32.26
N LYS A 43 11.03 -5.03 32.35
CA LYS A 43 11.78 -5.41 31.15
C LYS A 43 11.14 -6.63 30.49
N ALA A 44 10.85 -6.55 29.20
CA ALA A 44 10.21 -7.61 28.44
C ALA A 44 11.14 -8.17 27.36
N ARG A 45 11.01 -9.47 27.08
CA ARG A 45 11.76 -10.14 26.01
C ARG A 45 11.22 -9.70 24.65
N VAL A 46 12.10 -9.20 23.79
CA VAL A 46 11.71 -8.55 22.52
C VAL A 46 12.58 -9.00 21.35
N GLY A 47 12.08 -8.78 20.14
CA GLY A 47 12.84 -8.96 18.91
C GLY A 47 12.11 -8.33 17.73
N ARG A 48 12.61 -8.59 16.53
CA ARG A 48 12.07 -8.01 15.30
C ARG A 48 11.57 -9.11 14.35
N TYR A 49 10.53 -8.78 13.59
CA TYR A 49 10.15 -9.54 12.41
C TYR A 49 11.14 -9.31 11.27
N VAL A 50 11.09 -10.15 10.23
CA VAL A 50 11.99 -10.10 9.08
C VAL A 50 11.97 -8.76 8.35
N THR A 51 10.86 -8.01 8.45
CA THR A 51 10.68 -6.66 7.88
C THR A 51 11.04 -5.52 8.84
N GLY A 52 11.39 -5.83 10.09
CA GLY A 52 11.98 -4.89 11.05
C GLY A 52 11.04 -4.38 12.16
N ASP A 53 9.73 -4.63 12.06
CA ASP A 53 8.75 -4.30 13.11
C ASP A 53 8.99 -5.09 14.40
N TRP A 54 8.65 -4.51 15.54
CA TRP A 54 8.88 -5.12 16.86
C TRP A 54 7.81 -6.14 17.26
N TRP A 55 8.27 -7.20 17.91
CA TRP A 55 7.44 -8.05 18.76
C TRP A 55 7.94 -8.05 20.21
N VAL A 56 7.03 -8.35 21.14
CA VAL A 56 7.28 -8.50 22.58
C VAL A 56 6.60 -9.77 23.08
N VAL A 57 7.33 -10.58 23.86
CA VAL A 57 6.74 -11.74 24.54
C VAL A 57 5.92 -11.25 25.71
N GLY A 58 4.65 -11.62 25.74
CA GLY A 58 3.72 -11.18 26.78
C GLY A 58 2.89 -12.30 27.41
N PRO A 59 1.90 -11.95 28.25
CA PRO A 59 1.37 -10.60 28.43
C PRO A 59 2.39 -9.60 28.98
N VAL A 60 2.33 -8.35 28.51
CA VAL A 60 3.20 -7.25 28.98
C VAL A 60 2.36 -6.03 29.34
N VAL A 61 2.78 -5.29 30.35
CA VAL A 61 2.17 -4.00 30.68
C VAL A 61 2.96 -2.89 29.97
N VAL A 62 2.34 -2.26 28.97
CA VAL A 62 2.85 -1.02 28.36
C VAL A 62 2.45 0.12 29.29
N LYS A 63 3.43 0.70 29.99
CA LYS A 63 3.23 1.79 30.96
C LYS A 63 2.80 3.09 30.28
N GLY A 64 3.29 3.33 29.06
CA GLY A 64 2.96 4.53 28.30
C GLY A 64 3.70 4.56 26.96
N VAL A 65 3.37 5.57 26.16
CA VAL A 65 3.97 5.80 24.85
C VAL A 65 4.46 7.24 24.70
N THR A 66 5.48 7.44 23.86
CA THR A 66 5.97 8.76 23.43
C THR A 66 5.82 8.84 21.91
N PRO A 67 5.24 9.91 21.33
CA PRO A 67 4.57 11.00 22.04
C PRO A 67 3.36 10.50 22.83
N ALA A 68 3.12 11.11 23.99
CA ALA A 68 2.00 10.73 24.83
C ALA A 68 0.66 11.04 24.13
N PRO A 69 -0.38 10.22 24.35
CA PRO A 69 -1.72 10.56 23.91
C PRO A 69 -2.13 11.89 24.57
N SER A 70 -2.53 12.86 23.76
CA SER A 70 -3.22 14.07 24.24
C SER A 70 -4.68 14.04 23.78
N GLU A 71 -5.46 15.05 24.15
CA GLU A 71 -6.85 15.19 23.74
C GLU A 71 -6.97 15.11 22.21
N GLY A 72 -7.51 14.00 21.72
CA GLY A 72 -7.71 13.81 20.29
C GLY A 72 -6.46 13.58 19.45
N ARG A 73 -5.24 13.42 19.99
CA ARG A 73 -3.99 13.20 19.21
C ARG A 73 -3.18 12.01 19.69
N ASN A 74 -2.20 11.58 18.86
CA ASN A 74 -1.22 10.54 19.19
C ASN A 74 -1.87 9.25 19.71
N GLY A 75 -3.01 8.86 19.13
CA GLY A 75 -3.75 7.70 19.59
C GLY A 75 -3.01 6.39 19.34
N SER A 76 -3.23 5.45 20.25
CA SER A 76 -2.87 4.03 20.08
C SER A 76 -4.15 3.20 20.08
N VAL A 77 -4.23 2.19 19.20
CA VAL A 77 -5.38 1.31 19.06
C VAL A 77 -4.90 -0.14 19.06
N VAL A 78 -5.50 -0.97 19.91
CA VAL A 78 -5.25 -2.43 19.94
C VAL A 78 -6.12 -3.09 18.87
N ASN A 79 -5.51 -3.89 17.99
CA ASN A 79 -6.19 -4.57 16.88
C ASN A 79 -7.20 -3.67 16.18
N PRO A 80 -6.78 -2.53 15.60
CA PRO A 80 -7.71 -1.55 15.03
C PRO A 80 -8.73 -2.24 14.12
N PRO A 81 -10.02 -1.91 14.27
CA PRO A 81 -11.04 -2.42 13.37
C PRO A 81 -10.91 -1.68 12.04
N ALA A 82 -10.97 -2.41 10.93
CA ALA A 82 -11.26 -1.77 9.66
C ALA A 82 -12.72 -1.29 9.62
N GLY A 83 -13.00 -0.22 8.90
CA GLY A 83 -14.35 0.30 8.72
C GLY A 83 -14.43 1.82 8.78
N LYS A 84 -15.49 2.35 9.39
CA LYS A 84 -15.79 3.80 9.38
C LYS A 84 -15.21 4.57 10.57
N ARG A 85 -14.48 3.89 11.47
CA ARG A 85 -14.03 4.48 12.74
C ARG A 85 -12.54 4.31 12.96
N GLN A 86 -11.93 5.28 13.65
CA GLN A 86 -10.52 5.25 14.03
C GLN A 86 -10.29 5.98 15.36
N GLY A 87 -9.23 5.61 16.09
CA GLY A 87 -8.90 6.17 17.41
C GLY A 87 -7.61 6.99 17.46
N TYR A 88 -7.03 7.37 16.33
CA TYR A 88 -5.70 7.99 16.26
C TYR A 88 -5.71 9.50 16.45
N ASP A 89 -6.57 10.19 15.70
CA ASP A 89 -6.59 11.65 15.66
C ASP A 89 -7.98 12.20 15.36
N ASP A 90 -8.49 13.15 16.17
CA ASP A 90 -9.86 13.68 16.04
C ASP A 90 -10.10 14.55 14.80
N ARG A 91 -9.02 14.93 14.09
CA ARG A 91 -9.10 15.67 12.83
C ARG A 91 -9.35 14.75 11.63
N ILE A 92 -9.32 13.43 11.83
CA ILE A 92 -9.66 12.42 10.82
C ILE A 92 -11.14 12.06 11.01
N ALA A 93 -11.88 11.98 9.90
CA ALA A 93 -13.28 11.56 9.97
C ALA A 93 -13.45 10.17 10.61
N GLY A 94 -14.58 9.98 11.29
CA GLY A 94 -14.85 8.73 12.01
C GLY A 94 -14.04 8.58 13.31
N TYR A 95 -13.55 9.67 13.90
CA TYR A 95 -12.89 9.58 15.20
C TYR A 95 -13.82 9.02 16.27
N ASP A 96 -13.34 8.03 17.00
CA ASP A 96 -14.01 7.40 18.13
C ASP A 96 -13.00 7.20 19.26
N ALA A 97 -13.15 8.00 20.31
CA ALA A 97 -12.27 7.97 21.48
C ALA A 97 -12.33 6.61 22.23
N SER A 98 -13.42 5.85 22.10
CA SER A 98 -13.55 4.53 22.75
C SER A 98 -12.61 3.47 22.18
N LEU A 99 -12.08 3.69 20.97
CA LEU A 99 -11.09 2.80 20.35
C LEU A 99 -9.67 3.00 20.92
N ARG A 100 -9.45 4.09 21.67
CA ARG A 100 -8.11 4.43 22.18
C ARG A 100 -7.72 3.52 23.33
N ALA A 101 -6.48 3.02 23.27
CA ALA A 101 -5.86 2.38 24.40
C ALA A 101 -5.63 3.40 25.53
N ALA A 102 -5.99 3.02 26.75
CA ALA A 102 -5.61 3.71 27.97
C ALA A 102 -4.34 3.06 28.54
N PHE A 103 -3.42 3.88 29.06
CA PHE A 103 -2.19 3.40 29.69
C PHE A 103 -2.24 3.59 31.22
N PRO A 104 -1.70 2.66 32.02
CA PRO A 104 -1.00 1.44 31.61
C PRO A 104 -1.94 0.41 30.94
N LEU A 105 -1.45 -0.21 29.85
CA LEU A 105 -2.19 -1.18 29.04
C LEU A 105 -1.58 -2.57 29.21
N THR A 106 -2.36 -3.56 29.63
CA THR A 106 -1.97 -4.98 29.52
C THR A 106 -2.18 -5.45 28.08
N LEU A 107 -1.10 -5.55 27.31
CA LEU A 107 -1.10 -6.08 25.95
C LEU A 107 -0.91 -7.61 26.01
N LYS A 108 -1.85 -8.35 25.42
CA LYS A 108 -1.93 -9.82 25.47
C LYS A 108 -1.37 -10.45 24.20
N PRO A 109 -0.81 -11.68 24.26
CA PRO A 109 -0.44 -12.43 23.07
C PRO A 109 -1.55 -12.47 22.00
N GLY A 110 -1.17 -12.27 20.73
CA GLY A 110 -2.08 -12.16 19.60
C GLY A 110 -2.58 -10.73 19.33
N GLN A 111 -2.27 -9.76 20.18
CA GLN A 111 -2.66 -8.37 19.99
C GLN A 111 -1.56 -7.55 19.31
N SER A 112 -1.96 -6.67 18.40
CA SER A 112 -1.12 -5.62 17.82
C SER A 112 -1.54 -4.26 18.37
N LEU A 113 -0.61 -3.51 18.93
CA LEU A 113 -0.80 -2.12 19.32
C LEU A 113 -0.28 -1.20 18.21
N VAL A 114 -1.19 -0.60 17.46
CA VAL A 114 -0.84 0.42 16.45
C VAL A 114 -0.80 1.77 17.15
N THR A 115 0.35 2.43 17.14
CA THR A 115 0.56 3.74 17.76
C THR A 115 0.91 4.75 16.69
N THR A 116 0.41 5.98 16.84
CA THR A 116 0.64 7.07 15.90
C THR A 116 1.30 8.26 16.58
N ALA A 117 2.06 9.03 15.82
CA ALA A 117 2.41 10.39 16.17
C ALA A 117 1.72 11.34 15.20
N SER A 118 1.07 12.37 15.72
CA SER A 118 0.42 13.41 14.93
C SER A 118 1.39 14.54 14.60
N VAL A 119 1.13 15.28 13.52
CA VAL A 119 1.68 16.63 13.32
C VAL A 119 0.89 17.64 14.13
N GLU A 120 1.52 18.78 14.39
CA GLU A 120 0.85 19.89 15.07
C GLU A 120 -0.23 20.47 14.16
N LYS A 121 0.12 20.77 12.90
CA LYS A 121 -0.80 21.36 11.92
C LYS A 121 -0.94 20.50 10.66
N VAL A 122 -2.19 20.23 10.26
CA VAL A 122 -2.48 19.58 8.96
C VAL A 122 -1.93 20.46 7.83
N GLY A 123 -1.26 19.84 6.86
CA GLY A 123 -0.53 20.53 5.80
C GLY A 123 0.97 20.66 6.04
N GLU A 124 1.46 20.34 7.25
CA GLU A 124 2.90 20.29 7.54
C GLU A 124 3.61 19.17 6.79
N LYS A 125 4.87 19.44 6.44
CA LYS A 125 5.81 18.47 5.89
C LYS A 125 6.96 18.25 6.86
N THR A 126 7.41 17.02 6.97
CA THR A 126 8.69 16.65 7.60
C THR A 126 9.72 16.29 6.53
N PRO A 127 11.03 16.18 6.88
CA PRO A 127 12.06 15.72 5.94
C PRO A 127 11.78 14.32 5.34
N ASP A 128 10.99 13.51 6.05
CA ASP A 128 10.60 12.15 5.66
C ASP A 128 9.27 12.10 4.87
N THR A 129 8.65 13.25 4.56
CA THR A 129 7.37 13.29 3.85
C THR A 129 7.50 12.58 2.51
N VAL A 130 6.57 11.65 2.24
CA VAL A 130 6.49 10.96 0.95
C VAL A 130 6.42 11.99 -0.19
N PRO A 131 7.27 11.89 -1.22
CA PRO A 131 7.23 12.80 -2.36
C PRO A 131 5.84 12.84 -3.01
N GLY A 132 5.37 14.05 -3.29
CA GLY A 132 4.06 14.27 -3.91
C GLY A 132 2.86 14.24 -2.95
N GLN A 133 3.06 14.07 -1.63
CA GLN A 133 1.96 14.09 -0.67
C GLN A 133 1.27 15.47 -0.60
N TYR A 134 -0.07 15.46 -0.55
CA TYR A 134 -0.87 16.68 -0.33
C TYR A 134 -1.05 17.05 1.15
N CYS A 135 -0.49 16.26 2.07
CA CYS A 135 -0.52 16.50 3.51
C CYS A 135 -1.95 16.71 4.07
N ARG A 136 -2.92 15.93 3.57
CA ARG A 136 -4.35 16.04 3.94
C ARG A 136 -4.67 15.50 5.34
N GLY A 137 -3.82 14.63 5.86
CA GLY A 137 -3.99 13.96 7.14
C GLY A 137 -3.14 14.57 8.26
N PRO A 138 -3.53 14.38 9.54
CA PRO A 138 -2.78 14.85 10.69
C PRO A 138 -1.71 13.87 11.19
N LEU A 139 -1.57 12.69 10.59
CA LEU A 139 -0.63 11.68 11.09
C LEU A 139 0.77 11.87 10.51
N ARG A 140 1.76 12.02 11.37
CA ARG A 140 3.17 12.05 11.01
C ARG A 140 3.67 10.64 10.64
N THR A 141 3.48 9.69 11.55
CA THR A 141 3.96 8.32 11.38
C THR A 141 3.08 7.36 12.18
N ALA A 142 3.17 6.07 11.86
CA ALA A 142 2.54 4.99 12.60
C ALA A 142 3.51 3.81 12.73
N ALA A 143 3.43 3.09 13.85
CA ALA A 143 4.24 1.90 14.11
C ALA A 143 3.43 0.84 14.87
N VAL A 144 3.85 -0.42 14.76
CA VAL A 144 3.15 -1.56 15.34
C VAL A 144 4.04 -2.28 16.33
N LEU A 145 3.51 -2.50 17.53
CA LEU A 145 4.07 -3.45 18.50
C LEU A 145 3.17 -4.68 18.56
N THR A 146 3.69 -5.86 18.22
CA THR A 146 2.92 -7.11 18.30
C THR A 146 3.28 -7.89 19.55
N CYS A 147 2.30 -8.26 20.36
CA CYS A 147 2.50 -9.14 21.50
C CYS A 147 2.36 -10.60 21.07
N VAL A 148 3.34 -11.42 21.42
CA VAL A 148 3.41 -12.85 21.09
C VAL A 148 3.51 -13.68 22.38
N ALA A 149 3.08 -14.94 22.33
CA ALA A 149 3.19 -15.84 23.49
C ALA A 149 4.62 -16.37 23.66
N GLU A 150 5.32 -16.54 22.54
CA GLU A 150 6.71 -16.97 22.46
C GLU A 150 7.39 -16.28 21.27
N PRO A 151 8.73 -16.20 21.23
CA PRO A 151 9.43 -15.64 20.09
C PRO A 151 9.03 -16.33 18.78
N PRO A 152 8.65 -15.59 17.73
CA PRO A 152 8.41 -16.17 16.41
C PRO A 152 9.72 -16.64 15.77
N ALA A 153 9.60 -17.38 14.66
CA ALA A 153 10.75 -17.72 13.82
C ALA A 153 11.53 -16.46 13.40
N ALA A 154 12.86 -16.60 13.25
CA ALA A 154 13.75 -15.47 12.96
C ALA A 154 13.41 -14.76 11.63
N ASP A 155 12.82 -15.49 10.69
CA ASP A 155 12.39 -15.01 9.38
C ASP A 155 10.87 -14.81 9.28
N ALA A 156 10.16 -14.76 10.40
CA ALA A 156 8.72 -14.53 10.42
C ALA A 156 8.36 -13.12 9.93
N PHE A 157 7.28 -13.04 9.16
CA PHE A 157 6.57 -11.80 8.90
C PHE A 157 5.75 -11.39 10.12
N ARG A 158 5.49 -10.09 10.24
CA ARG A 158 4.53 -9.59 11.22
C ARG A 158 3.13 -10.06 10.80
N PRO A 159 2.28 -10.58 11.71
CA PRO A 159 0.87 -10.82 11.38
C PRO A 159 0.17 -9.47 11.10
N PRO A 160 -0.99 -9.46 10.41
CA PRO A 160 -1.69 -8.22 10.10
C PRO A 160 -1.95 -7.38 11.35
N TYR A 161 -1.79 -6.07 11.25
CA TYR A 161 -1.99 -5.17 12.41
C TYR A 161 -3.48 -4.96 12.74
N VAL A 162 -4.36 -5.10 11.74
CA VAL A 162 -5.83 -4.94 11.86
C VAL A 162 -6.49 -6.19 12.42
N GLY A 163 -7.57 -6.00 13.20
CA GLY A 163 -8.50 -7.04 13.63
C GLY A 163 -7.86 -8.20 14.40
N ASP A 164 -8.65 -9.25 14.63
CA ASP A 164 -8.23 -10.40 15.46
C ASP A 164 -7.74 -11.60 14.65
N LYS A 165 -7.94 -11.61 13.33
CA LYS A 165 -7.37 -12.65 12.46
C LYS A 165 -5.88 -12.38 12.25
N LYS A 166 -5.03 -13.20 12.85
CA LYS A 166 -3.57 -13.06 12.81
C LYS A 166 -2.89 -14.24 12.09
N PRO A 167 -3.07 -14.42 10.77
CA PRO A 167 -2.30 -15.43 10.04
C PRO A 167 -0.80 -15.17 10.18
N SER A 168 -0.02 -16.25 10.24
CA SER A 168 1.44 -16.20 10.44
C SER A 168 2.15 -16.82 9.25
N PHE A 169 3.23 -16.18 8.82
CA PHE A 169 4.02 -16.57 7.66
C PHE A 169 5.51 -16.34 7.93
N ALA A 170 6.37 -17.03 7.18
CA ALA A 170 7.82 -16.88 7.25
C ALA A 170 8.44 -16.72 5.85
N ALA A 171 9.57 -16.02 5.76
CA ALA A 171 10.23 -15.72 4.50
C ALA A 171 10.75 -16.98 3.77
N ASN A 172 11.07 -18.05 4.51
CA ASN A 172 11.43 -19.34 3.94
C ASN A 172 10.28 -20.06 3.22
N GLN A 173 9.03 -19.66 3.45
CA GLN A 173 7.85 -20.20 2.76
C GLN A 173 7.68 -19.60 1.35
N LEU A 174 8.33 -18.47 1.07
CA LEU A 174 8.12 -17.78 -0.21
C LEU A 174 8.64 -18.60 -1.38
N ARG A 175 7.71 -18.98 -2.27
CA ARG A 175 7.91 -19.62 -3.58
C ARG A 175 8.53 -18.65 -4.59
N ARG A 176 9.78 -18.23 -4.34
CA ARG A 176 10.55 -17.30 -5.21
C ARG A 176 10.81 -17.89 -6.60
N ASP A 177 10.70 -19.21 -6.75
CA ASP A 177 10.73 -19.93 -8.03
C ASP A 177 9.58 -19.52 -8.98
N LEU A 178 8.47 -19.01 -8.44
CA LEU A 178 7.34 -18.53 -9.24
C LEU A 178 7.59 -17.16 -9.88
N LEU A 179 8.58 -16.39 -9.40
CA LEU A 179 8.96 -15.15 -10.07
C LEU A 179 9.51 -15.47 -11.48
N PRO A 180 9.06 -14.76 -12.53
CA PRO A 180 9.39 -15.11 -13.93
C PRO A 180 10.81 -14.74 -14.36
N ARG A 181 11.59 -14.04 -13.51
CA ARG A 181 13.00 -13.67 -13.75
C ARG A 181 13.21 -12.98 -15.10
N LEU A 182 12.47 -11.90 -15.31
CA LEU A 182 12.47 -11.15 -16.55
C LEU A 182 13.79 -10.37 -16.71
N GLN A 183 14.28 -10.27 -17.94
CA GLN A 183 15.42 -9.41 -18.23
C GLN A 183 15.04 -7.94 -17.98
N PRO A 184 15.88 -7.14 -17.29
CA PRO A 184 15.61 -5.73 -17.06
C PRO A 184 15.54 -4.97 -18.38
N VAL A 185 14.62 -4.01 -18.48
CA VAL A 185 14.47 -3.13 -19.65
C VAL A 185 14.30 -1.67 -19.21
N GLY A 186 14.84 -0.75 -20.01
CA GLY A 186 14.80 0.68 -19.71
C GLY A 186 15.64 1.06 -18.49
N LYS A 187 15.47 2.30 -18.01
CA LYS A 187 16.11 2.78 -16.79
C LYS A 187 15.39 2.21 -15.57
N LEU A 188 16.11 1.51 -14.70
CA LEU A 188 15.52 0.96 -13.48
C LEU A 188 15.14 2.07 -12.50
N PRO A 189 14.00 1.93 -11.80
CA PRO A 189 13.64 2.83 -10.70
C PRO A 189 14.65 2.72 -9.55
N ASP A 190 14.77 3.79 -8.75
CA ASP A 190 15.65 3.82 -7.58
C ASP A 190 15.17 2.84 -6.51
N LEU A 191 15.86 1.70 -6.39
CA LEU A 191 15.53 0.65 -5.44
C LEU A 191 15.39 1.17 -4.00
N LYS A 192 16.27 2.08 -3.55
CA LYS A 192 16.25 2.57 -2.17
C LYS A 192 15.03 3.45 -1.89
N LEU A 193 14.57 4.19 -2.89
CA LEU A 193 13.33 4.95 -2.79
C LEU A 193 12.11 4.02 -2.60
N TYR A 194 12.02 2.96 -3.39
CA TYR A 194 10.88 2.03 -3.30
C TYR A 194 10.94 1.14 -2.04
N GLU A 195 12.14 0.76 -1.59
CA GLU A 195 12.31 0.15 -0.27
C GLU A 195 11.80 1.09 0.82
N ARG A 196 12.12 2.39 0.74
CA ARG A 196 11.69 3.39 1.73
C ARG A 196 10.18 3.61 1.76
N TYR A 197 9.49 3.54 0.62
CA TYR A 197 8.03 3.63 0.57
C TYR A 197 7.31 2.51 1.32
N LEU A 198 7.92 1.33 1.39
CA LEU A 198 7.34 0.15 2.02
C LEU A 198 7.99 -0.18 3.37
N GLU A 199 8.78 0.74 3.92
CA GLU A 199 9.55 0.51 5.15
C GLU A 199 8.67 0.45 6.40
N ARG A 200 7.69 1.36 6.51
CA ARG A 200 6.75 1.39 7.63
C ARG A 200 5.40 0.86 7.16
N ILE A 201 4.45 0.75 8.08
CA ILE A 201 3.10 0.32 7.72
C ILE A 201 2.40 1.32 6.79
N TRP A 202 1.59 0.79 5.90
CA TRP A 202 0.55 1.56 5.20
C TRP A 202 -0.74 1.45 6.04
N LEU A 203 -1.01 2.50 6.83
CA LEU A 203 -2.17 2.55 7.73
C LEU A 203 -3.42 2.90 6.90
N ASP A 204 -4.18 1.89 6.48
CA ASP A 204 -5.09 1.98 5.32
C ASP A 204 -6.41 1.23 5.52
N HIS A 205 -7.00 1.36 6.71
CA HIS A 205 -8.15 0.56 7.15
C HIS A 205 -9.45 1.35 7.31
N LEU A 206 -9.49 2.62 6.88
CA LEU A 206 -10.70 3.43 6.95
C LEU A 206 -11.52 3.30 5.65
N TYR A 207 -12.84 3.34 5.77
CA TYR A 207 -13.79 3.22 4.67
C TYR A 207 -13.69 4.43 3.72
N GLU A 208 -13.53 4.20 2.42
CA GLU A 208 -13.59 5.18 1.32
C GLU A 208 -12.59 6.36 1.38
N TRP A 209 -12.89 7.46 0.67
CA TRP A 209 -12.04 8.64 0.53
C TRP A 209 -11.52 9.22 1.85
N PRO A 210 -12.21 9.17 3.02
CA PRO A 210 -11.66 9.68 4.27
C PRO A 210 -10.35 9.00 4.68
N ASN A 211 -10.10 7.78 4.21
CA ASN A 211 -8.90 7.01 4.47
C ASN A 211 -7.61 7.77 4.13
N ARG A 212 -7.66 8.66 3.12
CA ARG A 212 -6.53 9.55 2.80
C ARG A 212 -6.05 10.42 3.96
N MET A 213 -6.93 10.75 4.90
CA MET A 213 -6.59 11.54 6.07
C MET A 213 -5.86 10.70 7.12
N MET A 214 -5.98 9.37 7.06
CA MET A 214 -5.30 8.45 7.97
C MET A 214 -3.90 8.03 7.46
N HIS A 215 -3.59 8.24 6.18
CA HIS A 215 -2.29 7.88 5.62
C HIS A 215 -1.15 8.70 6.27
N PRO A 216 -0.20 8.08 7.00
CA PRO A 216 0.85 8.81 7.69
C PRO A 216 1.84 9.42 6.70
N LEU A 217 2.13 10.71 6.86
CA LEU A 217 2.90 11.50 5.90
C LEU A 217 4.31 10.97 5.64
N GLU A 218 4.95 10.35 6.63
CA GLU A 218 6.32 9.87 6.52
C GLU A 218 6.45 8.50 5.84
N ASN A 219 5.36 7.88 5.38
CA ASN A 219 5.46 6.54 4.80
C ASN A 219 4.40 6.14 3.77
N MET A 220 3.22 6.74 3.78
CA MET A 220 2.16 6.37 2.87
C MET A 220 1.70 7.59 2.06
N PRO A 221 1.69 7.54 0.71
CA PRO A 221 1.08 8.61 -0.07
C PRO A 221 -0.40 8.75 0.31
N ASP A 222 -0.93 9.97 0.25
CA ASP A 222 -2.31 10.23 0.69
C ASP A 222 -3.36 10.01 -0.42
N TYR A 223 -2.95 9.65 -1.63
CA TYR A 223 -3.89 9.57 -2.74
C TYR A 223 -3.67 8.33 -3.61
N GLY A 224 -4.76 7.73 -4.07
CA GLY A 224 -4.77 6.42 -4.72
C GLY A 224 -3.90 6.36 -5.98
N ARG A 225 -3.78 7.46 -6.71
CA ARG A 225 -2.88 7.58 -7.87
C ARG A 225 -1.43 7.27 -7.49
N GLU A 226 -0.89 7.98 -6.50
CA GLU A 226 0.49 7.79 -6.03
C GLU A 226 0.71 6.39 -5.47
N ILE A 227 -0.26 5.87 -4.71
CA ILE A 227 -0.20 4.54 -4.13
C ILE A 227 -0.15 3.47 -5.23
N THR A 228 -1.01 3.60 -6.23
CA THR A 228 -1.08 2.66 -7.35
C THR A 228 0.17 2.76 -8.23
N ASN A 229 0.75 3.94 -8.40
CA ASN A 229 2.05 4.10 -9.08
C ASN A 229 3.18 3.37 -8.37
N ILE A 230 3.22 3.43 -7.03
CA ILE A 230 4.21 2.67 -6.24
C ILE A 230 3.99 1.18 -6.43
N VAL A 231 2.76 0.70 -6.22
CA VAL A 231 2.41 -0.72 -6.36
C VAL A 231 2.70 -1.26 -7.75
N SER A 232 2.31 -0.54 -8.80
CA SER A 232 2.59 -0.90 -10.20
C SER A 232 4.09 -1.00 -10.48
N THR A 233 4.89 -0.08 -9.94
CA THR A 233 6.34 -0.09 -10.14
C THR A 233 7.02 -1.22 -9.38
N VAL A 234 6.72 -1.38 -8.08
CA VAL A 234 7.27 -2.44 -7.24
C VAL A 234 6.91 -3.81 -7.80
N SER A 235 5.66 -4.01 -8.20
CA SER A 235 5.20 -5.27 -8.77
C SER A 235 6.06 -5.68 -9.96
N LEU A 236 6.36 -4.77 -10.89
CA LEU A 236 7.22 -5.09 -12.04
C LEU A 236 8.70 -5.24 -11.67
N MET A 237 9.23 -4.42 -10.76
CA MET A 237 10.62 -4.53 -10.28
C MET A 237 10.90 -5.92 -9.70
N LEU A 238 9.95 -6.48 -8.96
CA LEU A 238 10.07 -7.79 -8.32
C LEU A 238 9.93 -8.98 -9.28
N LEU A 239 9.48 -8.76 -10.52
CA LEU A 239 9.45 -9.81 -11.55
C LEU A 239 10.75 -9.91 -12.36
N LEU A 240 11.66 -8.94 -12.21
CA LEU A 240 12.97 -8.95 -12.87
C LEU A 240 13.88 -10.04 -12.29
N ASP A 241 14.81 -10.53 -13.09
CA ASP A 241 15.86 -11.45 -12.63
C ASP A 241 16.70 -10.78 -11.54
N ASP A 242 17.03 -11.53 -10.48
CA ASP A 242 17.74 -11.03 -9.30
C ASP A 242 18.70 -12.08 -8.73
N PRO A 243 19.75 -12.47 -9.48
CA PRO A 243 20.66 -13.53 -9.06
C PRO A 243 21.40 -13.18 -7.76
N ALA A 244 21.66 -11.88 -7.53
CA ALA A 244 22.35 -11.37 -6.34
C ALA A 244 21.40 -11.04 -5.17
N ARG A 245 20.08 -11.23 -5.33
CA ARG A 245 19.05 -10.91 -4.32
C ARG A 245 19.08 -9.46 -3.83
N GLU A 246 19.43 -8.52 -4.71
CA GLU A 246 19.50 -7.09 -4.34
C GLU A 246 18.11 -6.53 -3.98
N ARG A 247 17.03 -7.11 -4.53
CA ARG A 247 15.63 -6.70 -4.27
C ARG A 247 14.98 -7.46 -3.11
N GLU A 248 15.71 -8.28 -2.36
CA GLU A 248 15.13 -9.11 -1.29
C GLU A 248 14.40 -8.26 -0.23
N THR A 249 14.99 -7.12 0.18
CA THR A 249 14.33 -6.21 1.14
C THR A 249 13.01 -5.68 0.60
N LEU A 250 12.98 -5.28 -0.69
CA LEU A 250 11.76 -4.82 -1.35
C LEU A 250 10.71 -5.94 -1.44
N LEU A 251 11.14 -7.17 -1.76
CA LEU A 251 10.27 -8.35 -1.83
C LEU A 251 9.57 -8.59 -0.49
N LEU A 252 10.35 -8.66 0.59
CA LEU A 252 9.82 -8.93 1.93
C LEU A 252 8.84 -7.83 2.38
N ARG A 253 9.15 -6.57 2.11
CA ARG A 253 8.27 -5.43 2.44
C ARG A 253 6.97 -5.45 1.62
N PHE A 254 7.03 -5.82 0.34
CA PHE A 254 5.84 -5.92 -0.51
C PHE A 254 4.94 -7.11 -0.12
N VAL A 255 5.52 -8.23 0.28
CA VAL A 255 4.78 -9.36 0.85
C VAL A 255 4.12 -8.96 2.17
N GLN A 256 4.83 -8.27 3.07
CA GLN A 256 4.27 -7.78 4.33
C GLN A 256 3.08 -6.83 4.10
N LEU A 257 3.17 -5.96 3.09
CA LEU A 257 2.04 -5.10 2.69
C LEU A 257 0.83 -5.94 2.25
N GLY A 258 1.04 -7.00 1.47
CA GLY A 258 -0.02 -7.93 1.08
C GLY A 258 -0.66 -8.65 2.28
N ILE A 259 0.13 -9.07 3.27
CA ILE A 259 -0.35 -9.65 4.52
C ILE A 259 -1.24 -8.66 5.28
N ASP A 260 -0.79 -7.41 5.43
CA ASP A 260 -1.54 -6.36 6.12
C ASP A 260 -2.88 -6.08 5.44
N TYR A 261 -2.85 -5.86 4.12
CA TYR A 261 -4.04 -5.60 3.33
C TYR A 261 -5.01 -6.78 3.34
N TYR A 262 -4.51 -8.01 3.35
CA TYR A 262 -5.38 -9.16 3.55
C TYR A 262 -6.09 -9.08 4.91
N GLY A 263 -5.36 -8.81 6.00
CA GLY A 263 -5.97 -8.62 7.32
C GLY A 263 -7.01 -7.50 7.37
N VAL A 264 -6.79 -6.40 6.65
CA VAL A 264 -7.79 -5.34 6.46
C VAL A 264 -9.07 -5.91 5.85
N THR A 265 -8.98 -6.64 4.72
CA THR A 265 -10.17 -7.27 4.09
C THR A 265 -10.86 -8.32 4.96
N GLN A 266 -10.11 -8.93 5.89
CA GLN A 266 -10.67 -9.89 6.83
C GLN A 266 -11.42 -9.24 8.00
N SER A 267 -11.14 -7.96 8.28
CA SER A 267 -11.87 -7.16 9.26
C SER A 267 -13.07 -6.46 8.63
N ASP A 268 -12.91 -5.92 7.42
CA ASP A 268 -14.00 -5.34 6.62
C ASP A 268 -13.66 -5.50 5.13
N ALA A 269 -14.53 -6.18 4.39
CA ALA A 269 -14.33 -6.48 2.97
C ALA A 269 -14.85 -5.39 2.03
N ASP A 270 -15.44 -4.30 2.54
CA ASP A 270 -16.10 -3.26 1.72
C ASP A 270 -15.50 -1.86 1.93
N LEU A 271 -14.17 -1.74 1.93
CA LEU A 271 -13.47 -0.47 2.20
C LEU A 271 -13.00 0.28 0.95
N TRP A 272 -12.32 -0.44 0.04
CA TRP A 272 -11.61 0.14 -1.10
C TRP A 272 -12.48 0.15 -2.36
N ARG A 273 -13.73 0.57 -2.20
CA ARG A 273 -14.72 0.68 -3.28
C ARG A 273 -14.31 1.66 -4.38
N ALA A 274 -14.95 1.56 -5.54
CA ALA A 274 -14.85 2.56 -6.58
C ALA A 274 -15.23 3.95 -6.07
N ASN A 275 -14.27 4.87 -6.09
CA ASN A 275 -14.45 6.24 -5.62
C ASN A 275 -13.43 7.16 -6.30
N GLY A 276 -13.69 7.49 -7.57
CA GLY A 276 -12.81 8.38 -8.34
C GLY A 276 -11.38 7.86 -8.39
N GLY A 277 -10.44 8.54 -7.75
CA GLY A 277 -9.02 8.17 -7.74
C GLY A 277 -8.47 7.77 -6.36
N HIS A 278 -9.32 7.41 -5.41
CA HIS A 278 -8.92 7.22 -4.01
C HIS A 278 -8.35 5.83 -3.70
N ASN A 279 -8.96 4.76 -4.21
CA ASN A 279 -8.86 3.42 -3.60
C ASN A 279 -8.12 2.37 -4.44
N SER A 280 -7.53 2.74 -5.57
CA SER A 280 -6.74 1.81 -6.39
C SER A 280 -5.42 1.41 -5.70
N GLY A 281 -4.86 0.26 -6.09
CA GLY A 281 -3.53 -0.24 -5.71
C GLY A 281 -3.52 -1.27 -4.57
N ARG A 282 -4.66 -1.65 -4.00
CA ARG A 282 -4.70 -2.54 -2.82
C ARG A 282 -4.80 -4.02 -3.15
N LYS A 283 -5.34 -4.38 -4.31
CA LYS A 283 -5.55 -5.78 -4.68
C LYS A 283 -4.26 -6.50 -5.04
N MET A 284 -3.40 -5.86 -5.85
CA MET A 284 -2.17 -6.48 -6.35
C MET A 284 -1.21 -6.97 -5.24
N PRO A 285 -0.91 -6.20 -4.17
CA PRO A 285 -0.05 -6.68 -3.09
C PRO A 285 -0.59 -7.94 -2.40
N ILE A 286 -1.92 -8.03 -2.20
CA ILE A 286 -2.57 -9.20 -1.57
C ILE A 286 -2.38 -10.43 -2.46
N ILE A 287 -2.70 -10.32 -3.75
CA ILE A 287 -2.58 -11.45 -4.70
C ILE A 287 -1.12 -11.86 -4.84
N PHE A 288 -0.19 -10.90 -4.95
CA PHE A 288 1.24 -11.16 -5.04
C PHE A 288 1.74 -11.96 -3.83
N ALA A 289 1.42 -11.51 -2.61
CA ALA A 289 1.76 -12.22 -1.39
C ALA A 289 1.12 -13.62 -1.36
N GLY A 290 -0.14 -13.75 -1.78
CA GLY A 290 -0.86 -15.01 -1.87
C GLY A 290 -0.21 -16.03 -2.79
N VAL A 291 0.32 -15.61 -3.94
CA VAL A 291 1.07 -16.50 -4.85
C VAL A 291 2.32 -17.02 -4.16
N LEU A 292 3.15 -16.13 -3.62
CA LEU A 292 4.44 -16.53 -3.06
C LEU A 292 4.29 -17.34 -1.76
N LEU A 293 3.25 -17.07 -0.97
CA LEU A 293 2.96 -17.79 0.27
C LEU A 293 2.11 -19.05 0.04
N GLY A 294 1.65 -19.31 -1.20
CA GLY A 294 0.72 -20.41 -1.48
C GLY A 294 -0.64 -20.27 -0.78
N HIS A 295 -1.07 -19.05 -0.47
CA HIS A 295 -2.27 -18.78 0.32
C HIS A 295 -3.49 -18.47 -0.57
N GLU A 296 -4.40 -19.44 -0.72
CA GLU A 296 -5.56 -19.34 -1.62
C GLU A 296 -6.46 -18.13 -1.33
N GLY A 297 -6.73 -17.84 -0.05
CA GLY A 297 -7.58 -16.72 0.34
C GLY A 297 -7.01 -15.36 -0.04
N MET A 298 -5.70 -15.25 -0.20
CA MET A 298 -5.03 -14.02 -0.66
C MET A 298 -5.01 -13.98 -2.19
N ARG A 299 -4.71 -15.11 -2.85
CA ARG A 299 -4.74 -15.23 -4.32
C ARG A 299 -6.09 -14.84 -4.90
N ARG A 300 -7.17 -15.32 -4.28
CA ARG A 300 -8.57 -15.07 -4.69
C ARG A 300 -9.31 -14.22 -3.67
N VAL A 301 -8.65 -13.16 -3.18
CA VAL A 301 -9.22 -12.26 -2.18
C VAL A 301 -10.57 -11.71 -2.64
N LYS A 302 -11.58 -11.79 -1.76
CA LYS A 302 -12.94 -11.31 -2.00
C LYS A 302 -13.19 -10.05 -1.16
N ALA A 303 -13.10 -8.89 -1.79
CA ALA A 303 -13.38 -7.59 -1.19
C ALA A 303 -13.73 -6.58 -2.30
N SER A 304 -14.17 -5.38 -1.92
CA SER A 304 -14.34 -4.27 -2.84
C SER A 304 -12.98 -3.70 -3.24
N PHE A 305 -12.69 -3.66 -4.54
CA PHE A 305 -11.53 -2.99 -5.09
C PHE A 305 -11.95 -2.02 -6.19
N ALA A 306 -11.29 -0.85 -6.22
CA ALA A 306 -11.59 0.20 -7.17
C ALA A 306 -11.34 -0.27 -8.61
N GLU A 307 -10.27 -1.02 -8.87
CA GLU A 307 -9.95 -1.60 -10.17
C GLU A 307 -11.10 -2.45 -10.72
N ASP A 308 -11.72 -3.25 -9.85
CA ASP A 308 -12.81 -4.15 -10.23
C ASP A 308 -14.14 -3.40 -10.41
N GLN A 309 -14.40 -2.43 -9.56
CA GLN A 309 -15.67 -1.71 -9.55
C GLN A 309 -15.71 -0.53 -10.54
N GLN A 310 -14.56 -0.03 -10.98
CA GLN A 310 -14.45 1.07 -11.94
C GLN A 310 -14.26 0.60 -13.38
N THR A 311 -14.18 -0.71 -13.64
CA THR A 311 -14.10 -1.27 -14.99
C THR A 311 -15.23 -2.26 -15.24
N TYR A 312 -15.84 -2.20 -16.42
CA TYR A 312 -17.00 -3.03 -16.76
C TYR A 312 -17.09 -3.25 -18.27
N TYR A 313 -17.82 -4.27 -18.72
CA TYR A 313 -18.16 -4.41 -20.13
C TYR A 313 -19.44 -3.65 -20.47
N GLY A 314 -19.44 -2.93 -21.58
CA GLY A 314 -20.59 -2.20 -22.10
C GLY A 314 -20.37 -1.71 -23.53
N ASP A 315 -21.28 -0.88 -24.03
CA ASP A 315 -21.18 -0.28 -25.36
C ASP A 315 -20.72 1.17 -25.24
N GLY A 316 -19.42 1.39 -25.47
CA GLY A 316 -18.83 2.72 -25.48
C GLY A 316 -19.25 3.54 -26.69
N TYR A 317 -19.27 4.86 -26.56
CA TYR A 317 -19.73 5.77 -27.62
C TYR A 317 -18.90 5.71 -28.92
N ARG A 318 -17.68 5.14 -28.89
CA ARG A 318 -16.84 4.86 -30.07
C ARG A 318 -16.69 3.36 -30.35
N GLY A 319 -17.60 2.53 -29.84
CA GLY A 319 -17.58 1.08 -30.00
C GLY A 319 -16.64 0.35 -29.03
N GLN A 320 -16.10 1.04 -28.02
CA GLN A 320 -15.30 0.38 -26.98
C GLN A 320 -16.14 -0.64 -26.20
N LYS A 321 -15.50 -1.71 -25.70
CA LYS A 321 -16.19 -2.77 -24.94
C LYS A 321 -15.84 -2.80 -23.47
N ALA A 322 -14.56 -2.78 -23.11
CA ALA A 322 -14.13 -2.62 -21.73
C ALA A 322 -14.14 -1.14 -21.38
N LEU A 323 -15.04 -0.70 -20.51
CA LEU A 323 -15.32 0.69 -20.15
C LEU A 323 -14.89 1.00 -18.70
N TRP A 324 -14.82 2.29 -18.39
CA TRP A 324 -14.51 2.83 -17.07
C TRP A 324 -15.65 3.67 -16.49
N THR A 325 -15.77 3.68 -15.17
CA THR A 325 -16.70 4.55 -14.44
C THR A 325 -16.11 5.05 -13.12
N ILE A 326 -16.57 6.22 -12.66
CA ILE A 326 -16.08 6.86 -11.45
C ILE A 326 -16.49 6.10 -10.18
N ASP A 327 -17.66 5.47 -10.19
CA ASP A 327 -18.16 4.58 -9.14
C ASP A 327 -19.20 3.59 -9.69
N THR A 328 -19.78 2.76 -8.83
CA THR A 328 -20.72 1.71 -9.23
C THR A 328 -22.10 2.22 -9.67
N THR A 329 -22.37 3.52 -9.62
CA THR A 329 -23.68 4.09 -9.95
C THR A 329 -23.86 4.19 -11.47
N GLU A 330 -24.93 3.60 -12.02
CA GLU A 330 -25.20 3.66 -13.46
C GLU A 330 -25.33 5.09 -13.99
N ALA A 331 -25.96 5.98 -13.22
CA ALA A 331 -26.10 7.39 -13.57
C ALA A 331 -24.77 8.16 -13.65
N ARG A 332 -23.65 7.57 -13.22
CA ARG A 332 -22.31 8.15 -13.31
C ARG A 332 -21.42 7.48 -14.35
N ARG A 333 -21.94 6.53 -15.14
CA ARG A 333 -21.24 6.00 -16.31
C ARG A 333 -21.27 7.03 -17.43
N HIS A 334 -20.12 7.43 -17.95
CA HIS A 334 -20.05 8.45 -19.01
C HIS A 334 -19.64 7.88 -20.37
N GLU A 335 -18.86 6.80 -20.41
CA GLU A 335 -18.31 6.28 -21.66
C GLU A 335 -19.34 5.70 -22.64
N HIS A 336 -20.57 5.42 -22.20
CA HIS A 336 -21.67 5.00 -23.10
C HIS A 336 -22.34 6.18 -23.83
N LEU A 337 -22.04 7.41 -23.41
CA LEU A 337 -22.60 8.63 -23.99
C LEU A 337 -21.53 9.36 -24.81
N PRO A 338 -21.93 9.99 -25.94
CA PRO A 338 -21.01 10.87 -26.65
C PRO A 338 -20.72 12.13 -25.80
N PRO A 339 -19.51 12.74 -25.93
CA PRO A 339 -19.04 13.80 -25.03
C PRO A 339 -19.95 15.03 -24.91
N GLU A 340 -20.75 15.33 -25.94
CA GLU A 340 -21.74 16.41 -25.96
C GLU A 340 -22.82 16.24 -24.87
N ARG A 341 -23.03 15.00 -24.39
CA ARG A 341 -24.02 14.67 -23.36
C ARG A 341 -23.43 14.54 -21.96
N TRP A 342 -22.12 14.73 -21.79
CA TRP A 342 -21.45 14.54 -20.51
C TRP A 342 -21.81 15.59 -19.44
N ALA A 343 -22.39 16.73 -19.81
CA ALA A 343 -22.84 17.76 -18.86
C ALA A 343 -24.35 17.69 -18.53
N GLY A 344 -25.12 16.83 -19.19
CA GLY A 344 -26.57 16.72 -19.04
C GLY A 344 -27.02 15.49 -18.23
N PRO A 345 -28.33 15.25 -18.07
CA PRO A 345 -28.82 14.00 -17.48
C PRO A 345 -28.17 12.77 -18.15
N PRO A 346 -27.78 11.73 -17.38
CA PRO A 346 -28.19 11.45 -16.00
C PRO A 346 -27.34 12.08 -14.88
N PHE A 347 -26.36 12.93 -15.20
CA PHE A 347 -25.45 13.49 -14.21
C PHE A 347 -26.11 14.54 -13.30
N LYS A 348 -25.63 14.65 -12.05
CA LYS A 348 -26.13 15.62 -11.05
C LYS A 348 -24.96 16.38 -10.41
N GLY A 349 -25.07 17.72 -10.39
CA GLY A 349 -24.05 18.61 -9.84
C GLY A 349 -22.71 18.49 -10.57
N ASP A 350 -21.61 18.71 -9.85
CA ASP A 350 -20.26 18.66 -10.43
C ASP A 350 -19.78 17.24 -10.77
N ASN A 351 -20.55 16.21 -10.40
CA ASN A 351 -20.25 14.82 -10.74
C ASN A 351 -20.85 14.48 -12.11
N ASP A 352 -20.24 15.06 -13.14
CA ASP A 352 -20.60 14.92 -14.54
C ASP A 352 -19.68 13.95 -15.30
N GLY A 353 -19.97 13.73 -16.58
CA GLY A 353 -19.14 12.90 -17.44
C GLY A 353 -17.73 13.49 -17.66
N TRP A 354 -17.58 14.82 -17.59
CA TRP A 354 -16.27 15.48 -17.69
C TRP A 354 -15.39 15.22 -16.47
N LYS A 355 -15.96 15.27 -15.27
CA LYS A 355 -15.26 14.90 -14.04
C LYS A 355 -14.90 13.43 -14.06
N SER A 356 -15.83 12.58 -14.49
CA SER A 356 -15.59 11.14 -14.67
C SER A 356 -14.41 10.91 -15.63
N GLU A 357 -14.37 11.59 -16.77
CA GLU A 357 -13.25 11.51 -17.69
C GLU A 357 -11.93 11.99 -17.08
N GLY A 358 -11.96 13.08 -16.30
CA GLY A 358 -10.79 13.54 -15.55
C GLY A 358 -10.24 12.47 -14.59
N TYR A 359 -11.11 11.74 -13.91
CA TYR A 359 -10.70 10.60 -13.07
C TYR A 359 -10.26 9.39 -13.88
N ARG A 360 -10.86 9.14 -15.05
CA ARG A 360 -10.40 8.09 -15.97
C ARG A 360 -8.95 8.34 -16.38
N LEU A 361 -8.63 9.57 -16.77
CA LEU A 361 -7.27 10.00 -17.14
C LEU A 361 -6.29 9.96 -15.96
N LEU A 362 -6.79 10.01 -14.73
CA LEU A 362 -6.01 9.93 -13.51
C LEU A 362 -5.68 8.48 -13.14
N ASN A 363 -6.64 7.56 -13.28
CA ASN A 363 -6.51 6.15 -12.89
C ASN A 363 -5.83 5.30 -13.98
N GLY A 364 -6.28 5.45 -15.23
CA GLY A 364 -5.82 4.68 -16.39
C GLY A 364 -4.30 4.46 -16.44
N PRO A 365 -3.47 5.52 -16.38
CA PRO A 365 -2.03 5.33 -16.51
C PRO A 365 -1.41 4.57 -15.33
N THR A 366 -1.99 4.68 -14.13
CA THR A 366 -1.44 4.04 -12.94
C THR A 366 -1.65 2.52 -12.91
N TRP A 367 -2.65 2.01 -13.63
CA TRP A 367 -3.01 0.59 -13.62
C TRP A 367 -2.15 -0.28 -14.54
N VAL A 368 -1.45 0.34 -15.50
CA VAL A 368 -0.67 -0.36 -16.55
C VAL A 368 0.34 -1.34 -15.94
N GLY A 369 1.10 -0.90 -14.93
CA GLY A 369 2.15 -1.73 -14.33
C GLY A 369 1.60 -2.93 -13.55
N GLN A 370 0.59 -2.72 -12.69
CA GLN A 370 -0.01 -3.82 -11.92
C GLN A 370 -0.77 -4.82 -12.80
N ALA A 371 -1.46 -4.37 -13.86
CA ALA A 371 -2.12 -5.28 -14.80
C ALA A 371 -1.10 -6.12 -15.57
N LEU A 372 -0.01 -5.51 -16.04
CA LEU A 372 1.10 -6.23 -16.68
C LEU A 372 1.74 -7.23 -15.72
N ALA A 373 2.01 -6.83 -14.47
CA ALA A 373 2.59 -7.70 -13.46
C ALA A 373 1.69 -8.90 -13.14
N ALA A 374 0.38 -8.67 -13.00
CA ALA A 374 -0.60 -9.74 -12.79
C ALA A 374 -0.65 -10.75 -13.95
N ARG A 375 -0.58 -10.28 -15.21
CA ARG A 375 -0.47 -11.17 -16.37
C ARG A 375 0.83 -11.98 -16.34
N LEU A 376 1.97 -11.33 -16.09
CA LEU A 376 3.29 -11.97 -16.06
C LEU A 376 3.46 -12.98 -14.92
N LEU A 377 2.77 -12.77 -13.79
CA LEU A 377 2.75 -13.69 -12.65
C LEU A 377 1.70 -14.82 -12.82
N GLY A 378 0.92 -14.82 -13.90
CA GLY A 378 -0.08 -15.85 -14.15
C GLY A 378 -1.33 -15.75 -13.26
N VAL A 379 -1.65 -14.56 -12.74
CA VAL A 379 -2.75 -14.37 -11.78
C VAL A 379 -3.98 -13.66 -12.35
N LYS A 380 -4.13 -13.56 -13.68
CA LYS A 380 -5.32 -12.96 -14.31
C LYS A 380 -6.60 -13.66 -13.85
N ALA A 381 -6.60 -15.00 -13.81
CA ALA A 381 -7.75 -15.79 -13.35
C ALA A 381 -8.00 -15.64 -11.85
N ASP A 382 -6.93 -15.60 -11.03
CA ASP A 382 -7.01 -15.36 -9.59
C ASP A 382 -7.55 -13.95 -9.28
N TRP A 383 -7.21 -12.95 -10.10
CA TRP A 383 -7.78 -11.60 -10.03
C TRP A 383 -9.29 -11.61 -10.29
N GLY A 384 -9.76 -12.41 -11.25
CA GLY A 384 -11.19 -12.69 -11.44
C GLY A 384 -12.00 -11.51 -11.99
N HIS A 385 -11.38 -10.60 -12.76
CA HIS A 385 -12.08 -9.47 -13.37
C HIS A 385 -11.48 -9.06 -14.71
N ASP A 386 -11.90 -9.71 -15.79
CA ASP A 386 -11.31 -9.53 -17.13
C ASP A 386 -11.48 -8.11 -17.68
N ALA A 387 -12.58 -7.43 -17.35
CA ALA A 387 -12.84 -6.06 -17.79
C ALA A 387 -11.73 -5.09 -17.37
N PHE A 388 -11.06 -5.31 -16.24
CA PHE A 388 -9.91 -4.51 -15.83
C PHE A 388 -8.74 -4.66 -16.79
N PHE A 389 -8.39 -5.90 -17.15
CA PHE A 389 -7.25 -6.16 -18.02
C PHE A 389 -7.50 -5.68 -19.45
N ASP A 390 -8.70 -5.91 -19.97
CA ASP A 390 -9.09 -5.47 -21.31
C ASP A 390 -9.18 -3.93 -21.37
N TYR A 391 -9.64 -3.30 -20.29
CA TYR A 391 -9.64 -1.84 -20.17
C TYR A 391 -8.22 -1.26 -20.20
N VAL A 392 -7.26 -1.88 -19.49
CA VAL A 392 -5.86 -1.41 -19.50
C VAL A 392 -5.23 -1.57 -20.88
N ASP A 393 -5.50 -2.67 -21.58
CA ASP A 393 -5.04 -2.86 -22.97
C ASP A 393 -5.63 -1.77 -23.89
N ARG A 394 -6.94 -1.51 -23.75
CA ARG A 394 -7.63 -0.43 -24.47
C ARG A 394 -7.03 0.93 -24.15
N TRP A 395 -6.79 1.24 -22.88
CA TRP A 395 -6.22 2.51 -22.42
C TRP A 395 -4.91 2.85 -23.13
N VAL A 396 -4.01 1.86 -23.27
CA VAL A 396 -2.74 2.04 -23.98
C VAL A 396 -2.96 2.14 -25.49
N ALA A 397 -3.79 1.27 -26.06
CA ALA A 397 -4.05 1.24 -27.51
C ALA A 397 -4.76 2.50 -28.02
N GLU A 398 -5.67 3.08 -27.22
CA GLU A 398 -6.46 4.24 -27.62
C GLU A 398 -5.72 5.57 -27.38
N ALA A 399 -4.52 5.58 -26.79
CA ALA A 399 -3.86 6.81 -26.32
C ALA A 399 -3.68 7.92 -27.38
N ALA A 400 -3.36 7.56 -28.62
CA ALA A 400 -3.24 8.52 -29.73
C ALA A 400 -4.60 9.07 -30.17
N ALA A 401 -5.64 8.23 -30.17
CA ALA A 401 -7.02 8.63 -30.41
C ALA A 401 -7.64 9.37 -29.21
N GLY A 402 -7.04 9.16 -28.03
CA GLY A 402 -7.32 9.69 -26.72
C GLY A 402 -8.79 9.89 -26.38
N THR A 403 -9.08 11.07 -25.88
CA THR A 403 -10.41 11.53 -25.46
C THR A 403 -10.81 12.77 -26.25
N VAL A 404 -11.71 13.58 -25.72
CA VAL A 404 -12.15 14.84 -26.31
C VAL A 404 -11.74 16.01 -25.42
N ASP A 405 -11.23 17.07 -26.04
CA ASP A 405 -10.96 18.33 -25.35
C ASP A 405 -12.29 19.03 -25.02
N LYS A 406 -12.51 19.32 -23.73
CA LYS A 406 -13.77 19.88 -23.21
C LYS A 406 -14.17 21.21 -23.85
N LYS A 407 -13.20 22.02 -24.33
CA LYS A 407 -13.48 23.36 -24.87
C LYS A 407 -13.78 23.32 -26.36
N THR A 408 -13.04 22.51 -27.10
CA THR A 408 -13.08 22.47 -28.57
C THR A 408 -13.92 21.33 -29.12
N MET A 409 -14.27 20.35 -28.28
CA MET A 409 -14.93 19.09 -28.66
C MET A 409 -14.17 18.29 -29.71
N LYS A 410 -12.86 18.54 -29.87
CA LYS A 410 -12.00 17.80 -30.81
C LYS A 410 -11.29 16.65 -30.11
N PRO A 411 -10.96 15.56 -30.83
CA PRO A 411 -10.12 14.49 -30.28
C PRO A 411 -8.77 15.03 -29.77
N THR A 412 -8.35 14.55 -28.61
CA THR A 412 -7.07 14.89 -27.99
C THR A 412 -6.42 13.65 -27.39
N GLY A 413 -5.17 13.39 -27.78
CA GLY A 413 -4.38 12.27 -27.25
C GLY A 413 -3.98 12.48 -25.78
N TYR A 414 -3.52 11.42 -25.13
CA TYR A 414 -2.95 11.48 -23.79
C TYR A 414 -1.70 10.59 -23.65
N GLN A 415 -0.95 10.78 -22.56
CA GLN A 415 0.20 9.91 -22.21
C GLN A 415 -0.31 8.67 -21.47
N PRO A 416 -0.21 7.46 -22.04
CA PRO A 416 -0.82 6.27 -21.45
C PRO A 416 -0.02 5.68 -20.30
N PHE A 417 1.26 6.01 -20.22
CA PHE A 417 2.15 5.49 -19.19
C PHE A 417 2.29 6.50 -18.07
N PRO A 418 2.42 6.03 -16.81
CA PRO A 418 2.71 6.92 -15.72
C PRO A 418 4.08 7.57 -15.98
N GLY A 419 4.21 8.86 -15.70
CA GLY A 419 5.49 9.59 -15.78
C GLY A 419 6.50 9.17 -14.69
N GLY A 420 6.55 7.88 -14.36
CA GLY A 420 7.47 7.30 -13.39
C GLY A 420 8.93 7.48 -13.80
N PRO A 421 9.88 7.25 -12.87
CA PRO A 421 11.29 7.53 -13.10
C PRO A 421 11.81 6.85 -14.39
N GLY A 422 12.20 7.65 -15.37
CA GLY A 422 12.91 7.18 -16.56
C GLY A 422 12.12 6.29 -17.54
N GLY A 423 10.77 6.26 -17.49
CA GLY A 423 9.95 5.52 -18.47
C GLY A 423 9.91 4.01 -18.27
N PHE A 424 10.25 3.51 -17.06
CA PHE A 424 10.34 2.08 -16.77
C PHE A 424 9.07 1.28 -17.12
N ILE A 425 7.88 1.76 -16.71
CA ILE A 425 6.61 1.07 -16.98
C ILE A 425 6.35 0.93 -18.48
N GLU A 426 6.64 1.99 -19.25
CA GLU A 426 6.52 1.96 -20.71
C GLU A 426 7.47 0.94 -21.33
N ALA A 427 8.74 0.94 -20.90
CA ALA A 427 9.73 -0.02 -21.39
C ALA A 427 9.30 -1.47 -21.09
N MET A 428 8.86 -1.74 -19.86
CA MET A 428 8.32 -3.03 -19.46
C MET A 428 7.10 -3.43 -20.29
N TRP A 429 6.14 -2.52 -20.49
CA TRP A 429 4.96 -2.78 -21.30
C TRP A 429 5.31 -3.15 -22.74
N ARG A 430 6.11 -2.33 -23.41
CA ARG A 430 6.53 -2.58 -24.80
C ARG A 430 7.27 -3.90 -24.95
N ALA A 431 8.15 -4.24 -23.99
CA ALA A 431 8.96 -5.46 -24.05
C ALA A 431 8.18 -6.73 -23.70
N TYR A 432 7.25 -6.66 -22.74
CA TYR A 432 6.66 -7.86 -22.12
C TYR A 432 5.18 -8.05 -22.39
N ARG A 433 4.38 -7.00 -22.65
CA ARG A 433 2.94 -7.18 -22.88
C ARG A 433 2.61 -8.19 -24.00
N PRO A 434 3.29 -8.20 -25.16
CA PRO A 434 2.98 -9.14 -26.25
C PRO A 434 3.14 -10.62 -25.88
N LYS A 435 3.92 -10.93 -24.84
CA LYS A 435 4.21 -12.29 -24.36
C LYS A 435 3.80 -12.52 -22.90
N ALA A 436 3.08 -11.57 -22.29
CA ALA A 436 2.80 -11.58 -20.86
C ALA A 436 1.94 -12.79 -20.46
N ASP A 437 0.91 -13.10 -21.24
CA ASP A 437 -0.02 -14.20 -20.95
C ASP A 437 0.65 -15.58 -21.13
N GLU A 438 1.55 -15.70 -22.11
CA GLU A 438 2.37 -16.91 -22.32
C GLU A 438 3.36 -17.13 -21.16
N ILE A 439 4.05 -16.07 -20.71
CA ILE A 439 4.92 -16.12 -19.53
C ILE A 439 4.10 -16.48 -18.29
N GLY A 440 2.95 -15.84 -18.09
CA GLY A 440 2.05 -16.10 -16.98
C GLY A 440 1.58 -17.55 -16.93
N THR A 441 1.22 -18.13 -18.08
CA THR A 441 0.80 -19.54 -18.19
C THR A 441 1.92 -20.48 -17.72
N ARG A 442 3.18 -20.19 -18.07
CA ARG A 442 4.33 -20.97 -17.57
C ARG A 442 4.51 -20.82 -16.05
N VAL A 443 4.32 -19.63 -15.50
CA VAL A 443 4.37 -19.40 -14.05
C VAL A 443 3.26 -20.19 -13.35
N GLU A 444 2.05 -20.14 -13.87
CA GLU A 444 0.89 -20.86 -13.32
C GLU A 444 1.13 -22.38 -13.33
N ALA A 445 1.69 -22.93 -14.40
CA ALA A 445 2.05 -24.34 -14.48
C ALA A 445 3.00 -24.75 -13.33
N ARG A 446 4.07 -23.98 -13.10
CA ARG A 446 5.02 -24.22 -11.99
C ARG A 446 4.39 -24.10 -10.60
N SER A 447 3.26 -23.39 -10.46
CA SER A 447 2.57 -23.26 -9.17
C SER A 447 1.74 -24.49 -8.79
N LYS A 448 1.49 -25.39 -9.76
CA LYS A 448 0.76 -26.65 -9.56
C LYS A 448 1.70 -27.81 -9.21
N ASP A 449 3.01 -27.61 -9.42
CA ASP A 449 4.11 -28.47 -8.98
C ASP A 449 4.59 -28.05 -7.57
#